data_AF-A0A662G5N8-F1
#
_entry.id   AF-A0A662G5N8-F1
#
_cell.length_a   1.000
_cell.length_b   1.000
_cell.length_c   1.000
_cell.angle_alpha   90.00
_cell.angle_beta   90.00
_cell.angle_gamma   90.00
#
_symmetry.space_group_name_H-M   'P 1'
#
loop_
_entity.id
_entity.type
_entity.pdbx_description
1 polymer ?
#
loop_
_entity_poly.entity_id
_entity_poly.type
_entity_poly.pdbx_seq_one_letter_code
_entity_poly.pdbx_strand_id
1 'polypeptide(L)'
;MRLRIPVVLVERREKGERSLLHELKELAEAAGYEVAAVLTQVRPPDPRFNLGAGKVKELANLIRRTGARKVIFYNELKPHQAYNLMKELGVEVTDRFY
;
A
#
# COMPACT_ATOMS: atom_id res chain seq x y z
N MET A 1 -23.74 11.09 -6.51
CA MET A 1 -22.44 11.11 -5.81
C MET A 1 -21.67 9.87 -6.25
N ARG A 2 -20.51 10.00 -6.91
CA ARG A 2 -19.70 8.84 -7.33
C ARG A 2 -18.99 8.31 -6.08
N LEU A 3 -19.29 7.08 -5.67
CA LEU A 3 -18.62 6.46 -4.51
C LEU A 3 -17.14 6.22 -4.87
N ARG A 4 -16.23 6.88 -4.16
CA ARG A 4 -14.79 6.65 -4.29
C ARG A 4 -14.42 5.38 -3.54
N ILE A 5 -13.44 4.64 -4.06
CA ILE A 5 -12.98 3.41 -3.41
C ILE A 5 -11.94 3.81 -2.35
N PRO A 6 -12.14 3.47 -1.06
CA PRO A 6 -11.17 3.77 -0.02
C PRO A 6 -9.92 2.91 -0.17
N VAL A 7 -8.74 3.54 -0.13
CA VAL A 7 -7.45 2.88 -0.30
C VAL A 7 -6.49 3.17 0.84
N VAL A 8 -5.56 2.25 1.08
CA VAL A 8 -4.36 2.51 1.87
C VAL A 8 -3.17 2.65 0.93
N LEU A 9 -2.42 3.74 1.07
CA LEU A 9 -1.17 3.92 0.35
C LEU A 9 -0.01 3.39 1.18
N VAL A 10 0.93 2.70 0.53
CA VAL A 10 2.08 2.08 1.20
C VAL A 10 3.38 2.54 0.56
N GLU A 11 4.35 2.94 1.38
CA GLU A 11 5.70 3.26 0.92
C GLU A 11 6.76 2.64 1.85
N ARG A 12 7.61 1.78 1.27
CA ARG A 12 8.82 1.26 1.89
C ARG A 12 10.04 1.99 1.32
N ARG A 13 10.93 2.43 2.20
CA ARG A 13 12.14 3.20 1.85
C ARG A 13 13.40 2.57 2.43
N GLU A 14 14.52 2.80 1.77
CA GLU A 14 15.84 2.63 2.38
C GLU A 14 16.16 3.78 3.33
N LYS A 15 17.14 3.57 4.20
CA LYS A 15 17.61 4.61 5.12
C LYS A 15 18.19 5.78 4.32
N GLY A 16 17.65 6.98 4.52
CA GLY A 16 18.12 8.21 3.86
C GLY A 16 17.35 8.59 2.59
N GLU A 17 16.44 7.74 2.10
CA GLU A 17 15.57 8.08 0.97
C GLU A 17 14.49 9.08 1.37
N ARG A 18 14.21 10.04 0.47
CA ARG A 18 13.07 10.97 0.63
C ARG A 18 11.76 10.23 0.37
N SER A 19 10.68 10.73 0.97
CA SER A 19 9.33 10.18 0.76
C SER A 19 8.70 10.79 -0.47
N LEU A 20 8.13 9.92 -1.31
CA LEU A 20 7.38 10.24 -2.53
C LEU A 20 5.89 9.91 -2.33
N LEU A 21 5.46 9.75 -1.07
CA LEU A 21 4.07 9.47 -0.70
C LEU A 21 3.11 10.60 -1.14
N HIS A 22 3.60 11.84 -1.21
CA HIS A 22 2.81 12.97 -1.69
C HIS A 22 2.42 12.78 -3.16
N GLU A 23 3.37 12.38 -4.02
CA GLU A 23 3.12 12.06 -5.44
C GLU A 23 2.12 10.91 -5.55
N LEU A 24 2.30 9.85 -4.76
CA LEU A 24 1.37 8.71 -4.77
C LEU A 24 -0.05 9.12 -4.37
N LYS A 25 -0.17 10.04 -3.41
CA LYS A 25 -1.47 10.56 -2.97
C LYS A 25 -2.16 11.33 -4.09
N GLU A 26 -1.44 12.22 -4.78
CA GLU A 26 -1.98 12.97 -5.91
C GLU A 26 -2.42 12.04 -7.05
N LEU A 27 -1.63 11.01 -7.37
CA LEU A 27 -1.99 10.00 -8.38
C LEU A 27 -3.23 9.20 -7.98
N ALA A 28 -3.32 8.76 -6.73
CA ALA A 28 -4.48 8.03 -6.23
C ALA A 28 -5.75 8.89 -6.27
N GLU A 29 -5.63 10.16 -5.90
CA GLU A 29 -6.75 11.10 -5.93
C GLU A 29 -7.20 11.39 -7.37
N ALA A 30 -6.27 11.60 -8.29
CA ALA A 30 -6.55 11.78 -9.72
C ALA A 30 -7.20 10.55 -10.35
N ALA A 31 -6.84 9.35 -9.89
CA ALA A 31 -7.46 8.08 -10.30
C ALA A 31 -8.84 7.82 -9.64
N GLY A 32 -9.35 8.76 -8.82
CA GLY A 32 -10.67 8.68 -8.22
C GLY A 32 -10.75 7.88 -6.92
N TYR A 33 -9.62 7.45 -6.35
CA TYR A 33 -9.58 6.77 -5.06
C TYR A 33 -9.70 7.72 -3.88
N GLU A 34 -10.27 7.27 -2.77
CA GLU A 34 -10.27 7.99 -1.50
C GLU A 34 -9.12 7.47 -0.63
N VAL A 35 -8.15 8.33 -0.32
CA VAL A 35 -7.00 7.92 0.50
C VAL A 35 -7.42 7.88 1.97
N ALA A 36 -7.77 6.69 2.44
CA ALA A 36 -8.32 6.48 3.79
C ALA A 36 -7.20 6.41 4.85
N ALA A 37 -6.01 5.93 4.47
CA ALA A 37 -4.82 5.98 5.30
C ALA A 37 -3.53 5.81 4.49
N VAL A 38 -2.40 6.02 5.18
CA VAL A 38 -1.06 5.80 4.65
C VAL A 38 -0.25 4.96 5.63
N LEU A 39 0.65 4.12 5.11
CA LEU A 39 1.51 3.27 5.92
C LEU A 39 2.92 3.22 5.33
N THR A 40 3.91 3.60 6.14
CA THR A 40 5.31 3.66 5.70
C THR A 40 6.22 2.75 6.51
N GLN A 41 7.32 2.28 5.90
CA GLN A 41 8.37 1.55 6.60
C GLN A 41 9.77 1.91 6.07
N VAL A 42 10.77 2.04 6.94
CA VAL A 42 12.17 2.21 6.53
C VAL A 42 12.93 0.92 6.81
N ARG A 43 13.31 0.19 5.76
CA ARG A 43 14.08 -1.07 5.79
C ARG A 43 14.39 -1.58 4.38
N PRO A 44 15.36 -2.50 4.21
CA PRO A 44 15.48 -3.31 3.00
C PRO A 44 14.20 -4.12 2.71
N PRO A 45 13.87 -4.34 1.43
CA PRO A 45 12.64 -5.02 1.04
C PRO A 45 12.62 -6.46 1.57
N ASP A 46 11.48 -6.83 2.14
CA ASP A 46 11.24 -8.23 2.47
C ASP A 46 10.97 -9.03 1.18
N PRO A 47 11.63 -10.18 0.97
CA PRO A 47 11.47 -10.94 -0.27
C PRO A 47 10.03 -11.47 -0.46
N ARG A 48 9.27 -11.67 0.63
CA ARG A 48 7.92 -12.20 0.61
C ARG A 48 6.86 -11.11 0.43
N PHE A 49 7.04 -9.94 1.04
CA PHE A 49 5.97 -8.92 1.15
C PHE A 49 6.38 -7.50 0.79
N ASN A 50 7.66 -7.23 0.48
CA ASN A 50 8.26 -5.88 0.41
C ASN A 50 8.30 -5.16 1.78
N LEU A 51 7.28 -5.34 2.62
CA LEU A 51 7.21 -4.96 4.03
C LEU A 51 7.64 -6.09 4.98
N GLY A 52 8.05 -5.73 6.19
CA GLY A 52 8.20 -6.73 7.26
C GLY A 52 6.86 -7.33 7.70
N ALA A 53 6.85 -8.60 8.11
CA ALA A 53 5.63 -9.31 8.53
C ALA A 53 4.82 -8.58 9.63
N GLY A 54 5.48 -7.96 10.62
CA GLY A 54 4.79 -7.15 11.63
C GLY A 54 4.05 -5.95 11.05
N LYS A 55 4.62 -5.34 10.00
CA LYS A 55 4.04 -4.20 9.30
C LYS A 55 2.90 -4.62 8.36
N VAL A 56 2.95 -5.84 7.81
CA VAL A 56 1.80 -6.45 7.11
C VAL A 56 0.62 -6.65 8.06
N LYS A 57 0.86 -7.10 9.30
CA LYS A 57 -0.20 -7.21 10.32
C LYS A 57 -0.80 -5.84 10.67
N GLU A 58 0.04 -4.82 10.80
CA GLU A 58 -0.41 -3.44 11.00
C GLU A 58 -1.28 -2.93 9.84
N LEU A 59 -0.85 -3.21 8.60
CA LEU A 59 -1.61 -2.89 7.39
C LEU A 59 -2.97 -3.59 7.36
N ALA A 60 -3.04 -4.87 7.72
CA ALA A 60 -4.30 -5.59 7.83
C ALA A 60 -5.26 -4.94 8.85
N ASN A 61 -4.74 -4.49 9.99
CA ASN A 61 -5.55 -3.77 10.98
C ASN A 61 -6.02 -2.41 10.47
N LEU A 62 -5.16 -1.70 9.73
CA LEU A 62 -5.50 -0.43 9.12
C LEU A 62 -6.64 -0.58 8.12
N ILE A 63 -6.57 -1.58 7.24
CA ILE A 63 -7.63 -1.93 6.28
C ILE A 63 -8.97 -2.16 6.98
N ARG A 64 -8.99 -2.96 8.06
CA ARG A 64 -10.21 -3.22 8.85
C ARG A 64 -10.78 -1.96 9.47
N ARG A 65 -9.93 -1.08 10.00
CA ARG A 65 -10.35 0.16 10.67
C ARG A 65 -10.87 1.20 9.70
N THR A 66 -10.29 1.28 8.50
CA THR A 66 -10.61 2.32 7.51
C THR A 66 -11.66 1.86 6.50
N GLY A 67 -11.96 0.56 6.45
CA GLY A 67 -12.80 -0.02 5.41
C GLY A 67 -12.16 0.02 4.02
N ALA A 68 -10.82 0.14 3.94
CA ALA A 68 -10.12 0.18 2.66
C ALA A 68 -10.36 -1.11 1.87
N ARG A 69 -10.56 -0.97 0.56
CA ARG A 69 -10.85 -2.10 -0.34
C ARG A 69 -9.70 -2.43 -1.28
N LYS A 70 -8.68 -1.58 -1.30
CA LYS A 70 -7.46 -1.73 -2.10
C LYS A 70 -6.26 -1.13 -1.38
N VAL A 71 -5.10 -1.72 -1.62
CA VAL A 71 -3.81 -1.20 -1.19
C VAL A 71 -3.00 -0.83 -2.43
N ILE A 72 -2.38 0.35 -2.41
CA ILE A 72 -1.53 0.83 -3.50
C ILE A 72 -0.13 1.05 -2.94
N PHE A 73 0.84 0.28 -3.43
CA PHE A 73 2.24 0.43 -3.09
C PHE A 73 2.91 1.46 -4.00
N TYR A 74 3.74 2.32 -3.43
CA TYR A 74 4.68 3.15 -4.18
C TYR A 74 5.79 2.29 -4.80
N ASN A 75 6.29 1.32 -4.03
CA ASN A 75 7.32 0.40 -4.50
C ASN A 75 6.75 -0.60 -5.50
N GLU A 76 7.52 -0.91 -6.53
CA GLU A 76 7.22 -2.04 -7.42
C GLU A 76 7.15 -3.34 -6.62
N LEU A 77 6.13 -4.14 -6.91
CA LEU A 77 5.93 -5.45 -6.32
C LEU A 77 6.23 -6.52 -7.36
N LYS A 78 7.03 -7.51 -6.95
CA LYS A 78 7.12 -8.74 -7.74
C LYS A 78 5.77 -9.46 -7.71
N PRO A 79 5.40 -10.23 -8.75
CA PRO A 79 4.11 -10.93 -8.81
C PRO A 79 3.81 -11.78 -7.56
N HIS A 80 4.82 -12.48 -7.04
CA HIS A 80 4.66 -13.29 -5.83
C HIS A 80 4.46 -12.44 -4.56
N GLN A 81 5.01 -11.23 -4.49
CA GLN A 81 4.80 -10.32 -3.36
C GLN A 81 3.36 -9.81 -3.35
N ALA A 82 2.86 -9.36 -4.50
CA ALA A 82 1.47 -8.93 -4.65
C ALA A 82 0.49 -10.07 -4.30
N TYR A 83 0.74 -11.29 -4.82
CA TYR A 83 -0.05 -12.47 -4.48
C TYR A 83 -0.08 -12.76 -2.97
N ASN A 84 1.10 -12.76 -2.32
CA ASN A 84 1.20 -13.01 -0.89
C ASN A 84 0.49 -11.92 -0.08
N LEU A 85 0.63 -10.65 -0.45
CA LEU A 85 -0.05 -9.55 0.21
C LEU A 85 -1.57 -9.67 0.06
N MET A 86 -2.09 -9.95 -1.14
CA MET A 86 -3.53 -10.16 -1.35
C MET A 86 -4.06 -11.30 -0.49
N LYS A 87 -3.32 -12.41 -0.38
CA LYS A 87 -3.68 -13.54 0.48
C LYS A 87 -3.74 -13.17 1.97
N GLU A 88 -2.79 -12.38 2.46
CA GLU A 88 -2.75 -11.98 3.88
C GLU A 88 -3.74 -10.86 4.22
N LEU A 89 -4.01 -9.95 3.27
CA LEU A 89 -4.79 -8.74 3.50
C LEU A 89 -6.26 -8.89 3.13
N GLY A 90 -6.60 -9.82 2.24
CA GLY A 90 -7.98 -10.08 1.79
C GLY A 90 -8.58 -8.97 0.92
N VAL A 91 -7.74 -8.07 0.40
CA VAL A 91 -8.12 -6.96 -0.48
C VAL A 91 -7.21 -6.93 -1.69
N GLU A 92 -7.61 -6.19 -2.73
CA GLU A 92 -6.77 -5.98 -3.91
C GLU A 92 -5.48 -5.24 -3.52
N VAL A 93 -4.35 -5.70 -4.06
CA VAL A 93 -3.04 -5.06 -3.84
C VAL A 93 -2.41 -4.82 -5.20
N THR A 94 -2.07 -3.57 -5.46
CA THR A 94 -1.30 -3.18 -6.65
C THR A 94 -0.14 -2.28 -6.26
N ASP A 95 0.76 -2.03 -7.20
CA ASP A 95 1.76 -0.98 -7.14
C ASP A 95 1.42 0.18 -8.09
N ARG A 96 2.27 1.19 -8.14
CA ARG A 96 2.05 2.39 -8.97
C ARG A 96 2.15 2.15 -10.48
N PHE A 97 2.57 0.96 -10.94
CA PHE A 97 2.76 0.66 -12.35
C PHE A 97 1.60 -0.12 -12.98
N TYR A 98 0.67 -0.65 -12.18
CA TYR A 98 -0.39 -1.56 -12.64
C TYR A 98 -1.77 -1.35 -12.00
#